data_AF-A0A1H9J5U6-F1
#
_entry.id   AF-A0A1H9J5U6-F1
#
_cell.length_a   1.000
_cell.length_b   1.000
_cell.length_c   1.000
_cell.angle_alpha   90.00
_cell.angle_beta   90.00
_cell.angle_gamma   90.00
#
_symmetry.space_group_name_H-M   'P 1'
#
loop_
_entity.id
_entity.type
_entity.pdbx_description
1 polymer ?
#
loop_
_entity_poly.entity_id
_entity_poly.type
_entity_poly.pdbx_seq_one_letter_code
_entity_poly.pdbx_strand_id
1 'polypeptide(L)'
;MPEAVQIRRFVPDDAGAVIALWQACGLTRPWNDPQRDIARKLAQQAEGFLVAVQDARIVGSVMAGYDGHRGWVNYLAADPALRHQGLGRQLMAAAEAYVASLGAPKMNLQLREDNTGAALFYERLGYRRDAVLSYGKRLVLDGAAPPPAPLAQTLVLASRNQKKLAELQALLAPRGYALRLVSEFSDEDVEETGESFIENALLKARHAARVSGLPALADDSGLEVAALGGAPGVRSARYAAERASDAANNEKLLHALAGLPEAQRSARFVSVLVLLRHAQDPVPLIAQGFWPGRILEAAQGANGFGYDPLFYVPELARSAAELPAELKNRVSHRARAMHSLLRQLPA
;
A
#
# COMPACT_ATOMS: atom_id res chain seq x y z
N MET A 1 -6.01 -5.67 48.19
CA MET A 1 -6.99 -6.01 47.13
C MET A 1 -7.15 -4.75 46.29
N PRO A 2 -6.96 -4.77 44.97
CA PRO A 2 -7.25 -3.59 44.15
C PRO A 2 -8.72 -3.22 44.33
N GLU A 3 -9.03 -1.92 44.36
CA GLU A 3 -10.41 -1.46 44.50
C GLU A 3 -11.24 -1.92 43.30
N ALA A 4 -12.54 -2.20 43.51
CA ALA A 4 -13.42 -2.60 42.42
C ALA A 4 -13.61 -1.44 41.44
N VAL A 5 -13.66 -1.75 40.13
CA VAL A 5 -13.92 -0.73 39.11
C VAL A 5 -15.33 -0.15 39.30
N GLN A 6 -15.43 1.17 39.42
CA GLN A 6 -16.69 1.90 39.48
C GLN A 6 -16.94 2.60 38.14
N ILE A 7 -18.09 2.34 37.51
CA ILE A 7 -18.54 3.10 36.35
C ILE A 7 -19.44 4.24 36.81
N ARG A 8 -19.10 5.47 36.42
CA ARG A 8 -19.91 6.67 36.70
C ARG A 8 -19.96 7.58 35.49
N ARG A 9 -20.81 8.60 35.57
CA ARG A 9 -20.82 9.69 34.58
C ARG A 9 -19.49 10.45 34.65
N PHE A 10 -19.04 10.87 33.47
CA PHE A 10 -17.95 11.82 33.31
C PHE A 10 -18.28 13.14 34.02
N VAL A 11 -17.29 13.75 34.65
CA VAL A 11 -17.34 15.13 35.15
C VAL A 11 -16.22 15.97 34.50
N PRO A 12 -16.35 17.30 34.40
CA PRO A 12 -15.37 18.15 33.70
C PRO A 12 -13.90 17.95 34.15
N ASP A 13 -13.69 17.69 35.44
CA ASP A 13 -12.36 17.45 36.01
C ASP A 13 -11.68 16.18 35.49
N ASP A 14 -12.45 15.23 34.94
CA ASP A 14 -11.92 14.01 34.32
C ASP A 14 -11.24 14.27 32.96
N ALA A 15 -11.47 15.44 32.34
CA ALA A 15 -11.10 15.71 30.94
C ALA A 15 -9.62 15.42 30.64
N GLY A 16 -8.71 15.88 31.51
CA GLY A 16 -7.28 15.66 31.33
C GLY A 16 -6.91 14.17 31.34
N ALA A 17 -7.45 13.41 32.29
CA ALA A 17 -7.18 11.98 32.44
C ALA A 17 -7.80 11.16 31.29
N VAL A 18 -9.01 11.51 30.85
CA VAL A 18 -9.67 10.85 29.73
C VAL A 18 -8.92 11.08 28.41
N ILE A 19 -8.46 12.31 28.17
CA ILE A 19 -7.67 12.62 26.96
C ILE A 19 -6.35 11.84 26.97
N ALA A 20 -5.67 11.77 28.11
CA ALA A 20 -4.45 10.98 28.26
C ALA A 20 -4.71 9.48 28.00
N LEU A 21 -5.82 8.94 28.52
CA LEU A 21 -6.25 7.57 28.26
C LEU A 21 -6.52 7.34 26.76
N TRP A 22 -7.21 8.25 26.09
CA TRP A 22 -7.47 8.14 24.64
C TRP A 22 -6.19 8.15 23.82
N GLN A 23 -5.20 8.96 24.20
CA GLN A 23 -3.89 8.96 23.57
C GLN A 23 -3.18 7.62 23.77
N ALA A 24 -3.16 7.09 25.01
CA ALA A 24 -2.58 5.79 25.32
C ALA A 24 -3.26 4.62 24.58
N CYS A 25 -4.57 4.73 24.33
CA CYS A 25 -5.32 3.77 23.53
C CYS A 25 -5.24 4.01 22.01
N GLY A 26 -4.55 5.06 21.55
CA GLY A 26 -4.44 5.39 20.13
C GLY A 26 -5.76 5.85 19.49
N LEU A 27 -6.66 6.48 20.25
CA LEU A 27 -7.97 6.95 19.79
C LEU A 27 -7.96 8.39 19.25
N THR A 28 -6.97 9.20 19.60
CA THR A 28 -6.84 10.58 19.09
C THR A 28 -6.24 10.61 17.68
N ARG A 29 -6.55 11.66 16.92
CA ARG A 29 -6.03 11.87 15.56
C ARG A 29 -5.69 13.35 15.34
N PRO A 30 -4.75 13.69 14.44
CA PRO A 30 -4.34 15.08 14.22
C PRO A 30 -5.47 16.03 13.78
N TRP A 31 -6.53 15.50 13.18
CA TRP A 31 -7.66 16.27 12.65
C TRP A 31 -8.85 16.42 13.63
N ASN A 32 -8.78 15.81 14.81
CA ASN A 32 -9.80 15.93 15.86
C ASN A 32 -9.18 16.60 17.09
N ASP A 33 -9.88 17.58 17.65
CA ASP A 33 -9.55 18.16 18.95
C ASP A 33 -10.35 17.41 20.04
N PRO A 34 -9.70 16.63 20.92
CA PRO A 34 -10.41 15.83 21.91
C PRO A 34 -11.12 16.68 22.97
N GLN A 35 -10.67 17.92 23.24
CA GLN A 35 -11.40 18.83 24.12
C GLN A 35 -12.73 19.26 23.51
N ARG A 36 -12.75 19.52 22.19
CA ARG A 36 -13.98 19.84 21.47
C ARG A 36 -14.92 18.67 21.37
N ASP A 37 -14.40 17.46 21.20
CA ASP A 37 -15.24 16.25 21.19
C ASP A 37 -15.90 16.01 22.56
N ILE A 38 -15.18 16.25 23.66
CA ILE A 38 -15.76 16.26 25.01
C ILE A 38 -16.85 17.35 25.11
N ALA A 39 -16.56 18.59 24.70
CA ALA A 39 -17.52 19.68 24.76
C ALA A 39 -18.80 19.39 23.95
N ARG A 40 -18.68 18.81 22.74
CA ARG A 40 -19.81 18.35 21.93
C ARG A 40 -20.64 17.29 22.64
N LYS A 41 -19.97 16.32 23.28
CA LYS A 41 -20.67 15.28 24.03
C LYS A 41 -21.39 15.84 25.26
N LEU A 42 -20.79 16.79 25.97
CA LEU A 42 -21.44 17.44 27.11
C LEU A 42 -22.63 18.31 26.67
N ALA A 43 -22.58 18.91 25.49
CA ALA A 43 -23.71 19.62 24.90
C ALA A 43 -24.83 18.69 24.42
N GLN A 44 -24.53 17.40 24.17
CA GLN A 44 -25.48 16.44 23.61
C GLN A 44 -25.45 15.10 24.38
N GLN A 45 -26.46 14.88 25.22
CA GLN A 45 -26.63 13.63 25.98
C GLN A 45 -25.42 13.34 26.89
N ALA A 46 -25.09 14.28 27.77
CA ALA A 46 -23.93 14.18 28.67
C ALA A 46 -23.95 12.94 29.56
N GLU A 47 -25.15 12.44 29.90
CA GLU A 47 -25.38 11.26 30.72
C GLU A 47 -24.84 9.98 30.08
N GLY A 48 -24.69 9.97 28.75
CA GLY A 48 -24.10 8.87 27.99
C GLY A 48 -22.57 8.91 27.93
N PHE A 49 -21.91 9.89 28.55
CA PHE A 49 -20.47 9.88 28.70
C PHE A 49 -20.10 9.24 30.05
N LEU A 50 -19.57 8.02 29.98
CA LEU A 50 -19.25 7.22 31.15
C LEU A 50 -17.75 7.01 31.26
N VAL A 51 -17.25 7.00 32.49
CA VAL A 51 -15.87 6.68 32.84
C VAL A 51 -15.83 5.55 33.84
N ALA A 52 -14.81 4.71 33.73
CA ALA A 52 -14.49 3.69 34.72
C ALA A 52 -13.34 4.17 35.59
N VAL A 53 -13.53 4.09 36.90
CA VAL A 53 -12.59 4.56 37.92
C VAL A 53 -12.12 3.39 38.76
N GLN A 54 -10.82 3.29 38.99
CA GLN A 54 -10.21 2.32 39.90
C GLN A 54 -9.04 2.99 40.63
N ASP A 55 -8.98 2.85 41.96
CA ASP A 55 -7.98 3.48 42.82
C ASP A 55 -7.85 5.00 42.53
N ALA A 56 -8.99 5.71 42.46
CA ALA A 56 -9.11 7.12 42.09
C ALA A 56 -8.54 7.53 40.70
N ARG A 57 -8.22 6.57 39.82
CA ARG A 57 -7.74 6.82 38.46
C ARG A 57 -8.77 6.45 37.41
N ILE A 58 -8.85 7.25 36.34
CA ILE A 58 -9.66 6.92 35.16
C ILE A 58 -8.94 5.81 34.39
N VAL A 59 -9.55 4.64 34.34
CA VAL A 59 -9.01 3.45 33.66
C VAL A 59 -9.81 3.09 32.41
N GLY A 60 -10.95 3.72 32.18
CA GLY A 60 -11.78 3.46 31.02
C GLY A 60 -12.74 4.60 30.72
N SER A 61 -13.21 4.67 29.47
CA SER A 61 -14.25 5.62 29.06
C SER A 61 -15.08 5.09 27.91
N VAL A 62 -16.29 5.61 27.76
CA VAL A 62 -17.15 5.37 26.59
C VAL A 62 -18.11 6.54 26.39
N MET A 63 -18.34 6.93 25.14
CA MET A 63 -19.40 7.87 24.77
C MET A 63 -20.51 7.11 24.04
N ALA A 64 -21.69 7.07 24.65
CA ALA A 64 -22.88 6.45 24.08
C ALA A 64 -23.97 7.51 23.83
N GLY A 65 -24.76 7.36 22.78
CA GLY A 65 -25.87 8.27 22.51
C GLY A 65 -26.90 7.69 21.56
N TYR A 66 -28.04 8.35 21.44
CA TYR A 66 -29.15 7.97 20.56
C TYR A 66 -29.53 9.14 19.65
N ASP A 67 -29.55 8.92 18.34
CA ASP A 67 -29.86 9.96 17.34
C ASP A 67 -31.35 9.99 16.92
N GLY A 68 -32.20 9.20 17.56
CA GLY A 68 -33.61 9.03 17.21
C GLY A 68 -33.88 7.90 16.21
N HIS A 69 -32.84 7.34 15.58
CA HIS A 69 -32.94 6.14 14.73
C HIS A 69 -32.13 4.98 15.31
N ARG A 70 -30.88 5.22 15.72
CA ARG A 70 -29.92 4.21 16.22
C ARG A 70 -29.11 4.77 17.38
N GLY A 71 -28.78 3.87 18.31
CA GLY A 71 -27.77 4.12 19.31
C GLY A 71 -26.37 4.09 18.69
N TRP A 72 -25.43 4.85 19.25
CA TRP A 72 -24.05 4.92 18.79
C TRP A 72 -23.09 4.85 19.96
N VAL A 73 -21.96 4.14 19.76
CA VAL A 73 -20.81 4.17 20.67
C VAL A 73 -19.60 4.75 19.97
N ASN A 74 -18.94 5.67 20.66
CA ASN A 74 -17.67 6.28 20.29
C ASN A 74 -16.71 6.26 21.48
N TYR A 75 -15.42 6.42 21.21
CA TYR A 75 -14.38 6.58 22.25
C TYR A 75 -14.41 5.52 23.36
N LEU A 76 -14.73 4.25 23.04
CA LEU A 76 -14.53 3.15 23.99
C LEU A 76 -13.02 2.95 24.22
N ALA A 77 -12.58 3.27 25.43
CA ALA A 77 -11.21 3.11 25.87
C ALA A 77 -11.14 2.24 27.11
N ALA A 78 -10.18 1.33 27.13
CA ALA A 78 -9.82 0.55 28.31
C ALA A 78 -8.29 0.62 28.44
N ASP A 79 -7.82 0.98 29.63
CA ASP A 79 -6.40 1.09 29.96
C ASP A 79 -5.65 -0.16 29.45
N PRO A 80 -4.61 0.01 28.61
CA PRO A 80 -3.83 -1.11 28.09
C PRO A 80 -3.33 -2.08 29.17
N ALA A 81 -3.00 -1.58 30.37
CA ALA A 81 -2.51 -2.40 31.48
C ALA A 81 -3.61 -3.27 32.14
N LEU A 82 -4.88 -2.89 31.96
CA LEU A 82 -6.04 -3.57 32.54
C LEU A 82 -6.88 -4.32 31.50
N ARG A 83 -6.32 -4.53 30.30
CA ARG A 83 -6.97 -5.33 29.25
C ARG A 83 -7.21 -6.76 29.73
N HIS A 84 -8.21 -7.40 29.13
CA HIS A 84 -8.64 -8.76 29.43
C HIS A 84 -9.21 -8.99 30.84
N GLN A 85 -9.38 -7.95 31.65
CA GLN A 85 -10.02 -8.02 32.99
C GLN A 85 -11.52 -7.69 32.95
N GLY A 86 -12.13 -7.64 31.75
CA GLY A 86 -13.57 -7.40 31.58
C GLY A 86 -14.00 -5.93 31.57
N LEU A 87 -13.08 -4.97 31.75
CA LEU A 87 -13.37 -3.53 31.78
C LEU A 87 -14.19 -3.03 30.58
N GLY A 88 -13.75 -3.37 29.35
CA GLY A 88 -14.47 -2.99 28.14
C GLY A 88 -15.90 -3.56 28.07
N ARG A 89 -16.11 -4.78 28.58
CA ARG A 89 -17.45 -5.39 28.66
C ARG A 89 -18.35 -4.63 29.63
N GLN A 90 -17.84 -4.23 30.79
CA GLN A 90 -18.60 -3.46 31.77
C GLN A 90 -19.01 -2.08 31.23
N LEU A 91 -18.08 -1.38 30.56
CA LEU A 91 -18.36 -0.10 29.90
C LEU A 91 -19.41 -0.24 28.79
N MET A 92 -19.31 -1.29 27.97
CA MET A 92 -20.30 -1.55 26.92
C MET A 92 -21.68 -1.89 27.49
N ALA A 93 -21.76 -2.71 28.53
CA ALA A 93 -23.03 -3.00 29.20
C ALA A 93 -23.69 -1.74 29.77
N ALA A 94 -22.91 -0.83 30.35
CA ALA A 94 -23.41 0.45 30.85
C ALA A 94 -23.87 1.39 29.70
N ALA A 95 -23.13 1.40 28.58
CA ALA A 95 -23.50 2.14 27.38
C ALA A 95 -24.80 1.59 26.73
N GLU A 96 -24.92 0.26 26.62
CA GLU A 96 -26.12 -0.43 26.13
C GLU A 96 -27.33 -0.11 27.01
N ALA A 97 -27.19 -0.19 28.33
CA ALA A 97 -28.27 0.13 29.27
C ALA A 97 -28.72 1.59 29.14
N TYR A 98 -27.78 2.53 29.00
CA TYR A 98 -28.09 3.93 28.78
C TYR A 98 -28.86 4.13 27.47
N VAL A 99 -28.36 3.59 26.36
CA VAL A 99 -28.99 3.71 25.04
C VAL A 99 -30.37 3.03 25.00
N ALA A 100 -30.52 1.88 25.64
CA ALA A 100 -31.80 1.20 25.79
C ALA A 100 -32.81 2.02 26.61
N SER A 101 -32.36 2.72 27.66
CA SER A 101 -33.25 3.61 28.45
C SER A 101 -33.79 4.79 27.65
N LEU A 102 -33.15 5.15 26.54
CA LEU A 102 -33.63 6.17 25.59
C LEU A 102 -34.60 5.61 24.53
N GLY A 103 -34.92 4.31 24.59
CA GLY A 103 -35.81 3.64 23.64
C GLY A 103 -35.16 3.29 22.29
N ALA A 104 -33.83 3.29 22.21
CA ALA A 104 -33.14 2.95 20.96
C ALA A 104 -33.32 1.46 20.61
N PRO A 105 -33.76 1.12 19.38
CA PRO A 105 -34.03 -0.27 18.99
C PRO A 105 -32.76 -1.07 18.66
N LYS A 106 -31.63 -0.39 18.46
CA LYS A 106 -30.34 -0.99 18.09
C LYS A 106 -29.20 -0.04 18.44
N MET A 107 -28.02 -0.59 18.72
CA MET A 107 -26.78 0.16 18.85
C MET A 107 -25.81 -0.16 17.70
N ASN A 108 -25.12 0.86 17.19
CA ASN A 108 -24.16 0.82 16.11
C ASN A 108 -22.80 1.36 16.57
N LEU A 109 -21.74 0.94 15.88
CA LEU A 109 -20.37 1.40 16.07
C LEU A 109 -19.61 1.29 14.75
N GLN A 110 -18.49 2.02 14.64
CA GLN A 110 -17.60 1.96 13.49
C GLN A 110 -16.21 1.53 13.94
N LEU A 111 -15.64 0.56 13.21
CA LEU A 111 -14.25 0.13 13.39
C LEU A 111 -13.44 0.58 12.19
N ARG A 112 -12.15 0.84 12.42
CA ARG A 112 -11.19 1.02 11.33
C ARG A 112 -10.80 -0.35 10.79
N GLU A 113 -10.51 -0.43 9.50
CA GLU A 113 -10.17 -1.69 8.81
C GLU A 113 -8.94 -2.39 9.41
N ASP A 114 -7.99 -1.61 9.92
CA ASP A 114 -6.76 -2.10 10.55
C ASP A 114 -6.92 -2.53 12.01
N ASN A 115 -8.09 -2.31 12.63
CA ASN A 115 -8.35 -2.63 14.03
C ASN A 115 -9.06 -3.99 14.19
N THR A 116 -8.41 -5.05 13.71
CA THR A 116 -8.94 -6.43 13.71
C THR A 116 -9.20 -6.95 15.14
N GLY A 117 -8.39 -6.53 16.12
CA GLY A 117 -8.56 -6.91 17.53
C GLY A 117 -9.88 -6.43 18.15
N ALA A 118 -10.37 -5.26 17.75
CA ALA A 118 -11.64 -4.73 18.25
C ALA A 118 -12.86 -5.48 17.68
N ALA A 119 -12.79 -5.95 16.43
CA ALA A 119 -13.91 -6.68 15.79
C ALA A 119 -14.29 -7.93 16.59
N LEU A 120 -13.31 -8.77 16.93
CA LEU A 120 -13.52 -9.98 17.74
C LEU A 120 -14.04 -9.69 19.16
N PHE A 121 -13.75 -8.51 19.70
CA PHE A 121 -14.30 -8.09 20.99
C PHE A 121 -15.80 -7.81 20.88
N TYR A 122 -16.23 -7.02 19.88
CA TYR A 122 -17.63 -6.68 19.71
C TYR A 122 -18.49 -7.87 19.26
N GLU A 123 -17.95 -8.77 18.42
CA GLU A 123 -18.64 -10.01 18.04
C GLU A 123 -18.97 -10.89 19.27
N ARG A 124 -18.05 -10.98 20.23
CA ARG A 124 -18.28 -11.68 21.51
C ARG A 124 -19.32 -11.00 22.41
N LEU A 125 -19.62 -9.73 22.18
CA LEU A 125 -20.71 -9.01 22.86
C LEU A 125 -22.05 -9.11 22.09
N GLY A 126 -22.09 -9.83 20.96
CA GLY A 126 -23.31 -10.03 20.17
C GLY A 126 -23.50 -9.03 19.03
N TYR A 127 -22.55 -8.12 18.81
CA TYR A 127 -22.55 -7.27 17.62
C TYR A 127 -22.26 -8.08 16.37
N ARG A 128 -22.87 -7.70 15.25
CA ARG A 128 -22.63 -8.33 13.96
C ARG A 128 -22.28 -7.28 12.93
N ARG A 129 -21.46 -7.69 11.95
CA ARG A 129 -21.19 -6.86 10.78
C ARG A 129 -22.43 -6.82 9.89
N ASP A 130 -23.02 -5.63 9.74
CA ASP A 130 -24.08 -5.40 8.76
C ASP A 130 -23.49 -5.36 7.34
N ALA A 131 -24.24 -5.80 6.33
CA ALA A 131 -23.87 -5.69 4.92
C ALA A 131 -24.19 -4.29 4.36
N VAL A 132 -23.59 -3.24 4.93
CA VAL A 132 -23.82 -1.83 4.56
C VAL A 132 -22.51 -1.08 4.40
N LEU A 133 -22.50 -0.09 3.51
CA LEU A 133 -21.37 0.84 3.34
C LEU A 133 -21.56 2.07 4.23
N SER A 134 -20.48 2.51 4.88
CA SER A 134 -20.46 3.73 5.69
C SER A 134 -19.78 4.87 4.93
N TYR A 135 -20.52 5.94 4.62
CA TYR A 135 -19.98 7.16 4.04
C TYR A 135 -19.98 8.28 5.08
N GLY A 136 -18.88 9.03 5.17
CA GLY A 136 -18.73 10.15 6.09
C GLY A 136 -18.24 11.41 5.38
N LYS A 137 -18.82 12.55 5.72
CA LYS A 137 -18.34 13.89 5.31
C LYS A 137 -18.16 14.75 6.54
N ARG A 138 -16.99 15.37 6.69
CA ARG A 138 -16.75 16.31 7.79
C ARG A 138 -17.49 17.62 7.52
N LEU A 139 -18.30 18.07 8.49
CA LEU A 139 -19.06 19.32 8.39
C LEU A 139 -18.38 20.49 9.12
N VAL A 140 -17.66 20.21 10.20
CA VAL A 140 -16.91 21.19 11.00
C VAL A 140 -15.46 20.74 11.13
N LEU A 141 -14.53 21.64 10.81
CA LEU A 141 -13.10 21.38 10.88
C LEU A 141 -12.55 21.90 12.22
N ASP A 142 -11.96 21.02 13.03
CA ASP A 142 -11.42 21.41 14.33
C ASP A 142 -10.00 22.04 14.25
N GLY A 143 -9.37 21.96 13.08
CA GLY A 143 -8.15 22.65 12.67
C GLY A 143 -8.07 22.68 11.14
N ALA A 144 -6.92 23.04 10.56
CA ALA A 144 -6.71 22.77 9.14
C ALA A 144 -6.90 21.25 8.92
N ALA A 145 -7.85 20.87 8.06
CA ALA A 145 -7.92 19.49 7.64
C ALA A 145 -6.52 19.16 7.10
N PRO A 146 -5.81 18.12 7.61
CA PRO A 146 -4.75 17.58 6.79
C PRO A 146 -5.41 17.29 5.44
N PRO A 147 -4.80 17.67 4.30
CA PRO A 147 -5.31 17.23 3.02
C PRO A 147 -5.56 15.72 3.17
N PRO A 148 -6.70 15.19 2.66
CA PRO A 148 -6.89 13.75 2.69
C PRO A 148 -5.57 13.15 2.23
N ALA A 149 -4.92 12.34 3.07
CA ALA A 149 -3.78 11.58 2.60
C ALA A 149 -4.32 10.90 1.34
N PRO A 150 -3.78 11.19 0.14
CA PRO A 150 -4.30 10.57 -1.05
C PRO A 150 -4.31 9.09 -0.73
N LEU A 151 -5.49 8.46 -0.76
CA LEU A 151 -5.57 7.01 -0.67
C LEU A 151 -4.58 6.54 -1.72
N ALA A 152 -3.46 5.95 -1.28
CA ALA A 152 -2.41 5.60 -2.22
C ALA A 152 -3.08 4.72 -3.26
N GLN A 153 -3.14 5.16 -4.51
CA GLN A 153 -3.82 4.42 -5.55
C GLN A 153 -3.06 3.11 -5.67
N THR A 154 -3.71 2.02 -5.24
CA THR A 154 -3.07 0.72 -5.20
C THR A 154 -3.08 0.15 -6.60
N LEU A 155 -1.89 -0.13 -7.13
CA LEU A 155 -1.73 -0.85 -8.39
C LEU A 155 -1.13 -2.21 -8.09
N VAL A 156 -1.60 -3.22 -8.80
CA VAL A 156 -0.95 -4.54 -8.78
C VAL A 156 0.15 -4.57 -9.81
N LEU A 157 1.38 -4.81 -9.35
CA LEU A 157 2.51 -5.05 -10.22
C LEU A 157 2.46 -6.50 -10.71
N ALA A 158 2.31 -6.68 -12.02
CA ALA A 158 2.27 -7.96 -12.72
C ALA A 158 3.68 -8.58 -12.87
N SER A 159 4.38 -8.72 -11.75
CA SER A 159 5.72 -9.29 -11.63
C SER A 159 5.86 -9.93 -10.27
N ARG A 160 6.63 -11.02 -10.17
CA ARG A 160 7.04 -11.64 -8.90
C ARG A 160 8.45 -11.19 -8.44
N ASN A 161 9.12 -10.35 -9.24
CA ASN A 161 10.48 -9.87 -8.98
C ASN A 161 10.49 -8.69 -7.97
N GLN A 162 11.01 -8.95 -6.78
CA GLN A 162 11.15 -7.97 -5.69
C GLN A 162 12.06 -6.79 -6.05
N LYS A 163 13.13 -7.01 -6.83
CA LYS A 163 14.01 -5.91 -7.29
C LYS A 163 13.25 -4.96 -8.23
N LYS A 164 12.40 -5.52 -9.11
CA LYS A 164 11.54 -4.74 -10.00
C LYS A 164 10.48 -3.95 -9.22
N LEU A 165 9.89 -4.54 -8.18
CA LEU A 165 9.00 -3.83 -7.26
C LEU A 165 9.70 -2.63 -6.64
N ALA A 166 10.91 -2.82 -6.09
CA ALA A 166 11.66 -1.73 -5.48
C ALA A 166 11.96 -0.58 -6.47
N GLU A 167 12.43 -0.90 -7.68
CA GLU A 167 12.70 0.10 -8.72
C GLU A 167 11.43 0.87 -9.13
N LEU A 168 10.31 0.19 -9.40
CA LEU A 168 9.08 0.84 -9.85
C LEU A 168 8.33 1.57 -8.73
N GLN A 169 8.36 1.02 -7.50
CA GLN A 169 7.76 1.66 -6.33
C GLN A 169 8.45 2.98 -6.02
N ALA A 170 9.78 3.04 -6.14
CA ALA A 170 10.53 4.29 -5.92
C ALA A 170 10.13 5.40 -6.91
N LEU A 171 9.76 5.03 -8.14
CA LEU A 171 9.34 5.99 -9.18
C LEU A 171 7.88 6.43 -9.03
N LEU A 172 7.02 5.56 -8.49
CA LEU A 172 5.58 5.78 -8.37
C LEU A 172 5.14 6.37 -7.02
N ALA A 173 5.90 6.12 -5.95
CA ALA A 173 5.59 6.64 -4.62
C ALA A 173 5.41 8.17 -4.59
N PRO A 174 6.26 9.00 -5.26
CA PRO A 174 6.07 10.45 -5.27
C PRO A 174 4.77 10.92 -5.92
N ARG A 175 4.12 10.07 -6.72
CA ARG A 175 2.83 10.34 -7.38
C ARG A 175 1.64 9.76 -6.62
N GLY A 176 1.86 9.25 -5.40
CA GLY A 176 0.81 8.73 -4.53
C GLY A 176 0.32 7.33 -4.90
N TYR A 177 1.14 6.52 -5.58
CA TYR A 177 0.81 5.13 -5.91
C TYR A 177 1.56 4.15 -5.01
N ALA A 178 0.85 3.10 -4.58
CA ALA A 178 1.41 1.97 -3.86
C ALA A 178 1.33 0.72 -4.74
N LEU A 179 2.42 -0.02 -4.86
CA LEU A 179 2.50 -1.26 -5.61
C LEU A 179 2.33 -2.46 -4.67
N ARG A 180 1.49 -3.41 -5.09
CA ARG A 180 1.39 -4.75 -4.51
C ARG A 180 1.77 -5.79 -5.54
N LEU A 181 2.44 -6.86 -5.15
CA LEU A 181 2.84 -7.90 -6.09
C LEU A 181 1.64 -8.77 -6.49
N VAL A 182 1.62 -9.24 -7.73
CA VAL A 182 0.62 -10.22 -8.18
C VAL A 182 0.63 -11.51 -7.34
N SER A 183 1.78 -11.88 -6.76
CA SER A 183 1.94 -13.02 -5.85
C SER A 183 1.15 -12.90 -4.55
N GLU A 184 0.65 -11.71 -4.21
CA GLU A 184 -0.24 -11.52 -3.06
C GLU A 184 -1.69 -11.92 -3.37
N PHE A 185 -2.02 -12.12 -4.65
CA PHE A 185 -3.39 -12.38 -5.13
C PHE A 185 -3.49 -13.73 -5.86
N SER A 186 -2.41 -14.23 -6.46
CA SER A 186 -2.41 -15.48 -7.21
C SER A 186 -1.02 -16.13 -7.27
N ASP A 187 -1.01 -17.46 -7.28
CA ASP A 187 0.17 -18.28 -7.55
C ASP A 187 0.26 -18.74 -9.02
N GLU A 188 -0.72 -18.39 -9.85
CA GLU A 188 -0.68 -18.64 -11.28
C GLU A 188 0.44 -17.82 -11.94
N ASP A 189 1.25 -18.47 -12.78
CA ASP A 189 2.16 -17.78 -13.68
C ASP A 189 1.45 -17.44 -14.99
N VAL A 190 1.82 -16.30 -15.59
CA VAL A 190 1.39 -15.95 -16.94
C VAL A 190 2.35 -16.55 -17.95
N GLU A 191 1.79 -17.28 -18.91
CA GLU A 191 2.52 -17.67 -20.09
C GLU A 191 2.74 -16.44 -20.99
N GLU A 192 4.00 -16.07 -21.18
CA GLU A 192 4.42 -14.98 -22.06
C GLU A 192 4.54 -15.51 -23.50
N THR A 193 3.40 -15.61 -24.18
CA THR A 193 3.28 -16.13 -25.56
C THR A 193 3.47 -15.06 -26.63
N GLY A 194 3.62 -13.79 -26.24
CA GLY A 194 3.78 -12.67 -27.16
C GLY A 194 5.15 -12.64 -27.82
N GLU A 195 5.19 -12.18 -29.07
CA GLU A 195 6.42 -12.03 -29.85
C GLU A 195 7.09 -10.66 -29.63
N SER A 196 6.38 -9.73 -28.98
CA SER A 196 6.87 -8.40 -28.62
C SER A 196 6.75 -8.07 -27.13
N PHE A 197 7.54 -7.10 -26.67
CA PHE A 197 7.48 -6.59 -25.29
C PHE A 197 6.09 -6.04 -24.94
N ILE A 198 5.40 -5.41 -25.90
CA ILE A 198 4.06 -4.84 -25.68
C ILE A 198 3.05 -5.96 -25.43
N GLU A 199 3.06 -7.02 -26.23
CA GLU A 199 2.13 -8.14 -26.07
C GLU A 199 2.33 -8.85 -24.73
N ASN A 200 3.58 -9.12 -24.34
CA ASN A 200 3.88 -9.75 -23.05
C ASN A 200 3.51 -8.86 -21.86
N ALA A 201 3.75 -7.55 -21.95
CA ALA A 201 3.30 -6.61 -20.92
C ALA A 201 1.77 -6.58 -20.82
N LEU A 202 1.04 -6.59 -21.94
CA LEU A 202 -0.43 -6.66 -21.96
C LEU A 202 -0.96 -7.95 -21.34
N LEU A 203 -0.41 -9.11 -21.70
CA LEU A 203 -0.80 -10.41 -21.15
C LEU A 203 -0.65 -10.41 -19.62
N LYS A 204 0.51 -9.96 -19.12
CA LYS A 204 0.79 -9.84 -17.69
C LYS A 204 -0.18 -8.88 -16.98
N ALA A 205 -0.38 -7.69 -17.52
CA ALA A 205 -1.26 -6.68 -16.91
C ALA A 205 -2.71 -7.20 -16.85
N ARG A 206 -3.23 -7.81 -17.92
CA ARG A 206 -4.60 -8.34 -17.96
C ARG A 206 -4.81 -9.45 -16.94
N HIS A 207 -3.84 -10.36 -16.83
CA HIS A 207 -3.90 -11.41 -15.82
C HIS A 207 -3.90 -10.83 -14.41
N ALA A 208 -2.95 -9.94 -14.09
CA ALA A 208 -2.85 -9.34 -12.77
C ALA A 208 -4.13 -8.56 -12.39
N ALA A 209 -4.70 -7.78 -13.32
CA ALA A 209 -5.95 -7.07 -13.09
C ALA A 209 -7.14 -8.02 -12.86
N ARG A 210 -7.17 -9.15 -13.58
CA ARG A 210 -8.23 -10.16 -13.45
C ARG A 210 -8.18 -10.88 -12.10
N VAL A 211 -7.00 -11.34 -11.67
CA VAL A 211 -6.87 -12.13 -10.44
C VAL A 211 -6.98 -11.27 -9.17
N SER A 212 -6.62 -9.99 -9.25
CA SER A 212 -6.66 -9.09 -8.10
C SER A 212 -7.95 -8.26 -7.98
N GLY A 213 -8.67 -8.05 -9.09
CA GLY A 213 -9.79 -7.10 -9.14
C GLY A 213 -9.36 -5.62 -9.04
N LEU A 214 -8.07 -5.33 -9.15
CA LEU A 214 -7.48 -3.99 -9.03
C LEU A 214 -6.84 -3.53 -10.36
N PRO A 215 -6.60 -2.22 -10.56
CA PRO A 215 -5.77 -1.74 -11.66
C PRO A 215 -4.38 -2.38 -11.60
N ALA A 216 -3.81 -2.70 -12.76
CA ALA A 216 -2.55 -3.45 -12.82
C ALA A 216 -1.53 -2.81 -13.76
N LEU A 217 -0.30 -2.74 -13.29
CA LEU A 217 0.88 -2.30 -14.03
C LEU A 217 1.72 -3.53 -14.38
N ALA A 218 2.06 -3.69 -15.66
CA ALA A 218 3.07 -4.64 -16.10
C ALA A 218 4.27 -3.92 -16.72
N ASP A 219 5.42 -4.58 -16.63
CA ASP A 219 6.66 -4.19 -17.29
C ASP A 219 7.23 -5.42 -17.98
N ASP A 220 7.31 -5.38 -19.31
CA ASP A 220 8.15 -6.29 -20.07
C ASP A 220 9.39 -5.56 -20.56
N SER A 221 10.55 -6.09 -20.17
CA SER A 221 11.83 -5.45 -20.44
C SER A 221 12.88 -6.47 -20.87
N GLY A 222 13.81 -6.02 -21.71
CA GLY A 222 14.87 -6.85 -22.24
C GLY A 222 16.03 -6.03 -22.80
N LEU A 223 17.07 -6.75 -23.18
CA LEU A 223 18.23 -6.23 -23.87
C LEU A 223 18.13 -6.58 -25.36
N GLU A 224 18.38 -5.61 -26.22
CA GLU A 224 18.52 -5.81 -27.66
C GLU A 224 19.94 -5.47 -28.08
N VAL A 225 20.62 -6.40 -28.76
CA VAL A 225 21.98 -6.19 -29.28
C VAL A 225 21.94 -6.17 -30.80
N ALA A 226 22.48 -5.10 -31.40
CA ALA A 226 22.36 -4.84 -32.83
C ALA A 226 23.00 -5.95 -33.68
N ALA A 227 24.22 -6.38 -33.32
CA ALA A 227 24.94 -7.45 -34.03
C ALA A 227 24.24 -8.82 -33.96
N LEU A 228 23.31 -9.01 -33.01
CA LEU A 228 22.54 -10.25 -32.85
C LEU A 228 21.11 -10.12 -33.39
N GLY A 229 20.84 -9.12 -34.25
CA GLY A 229 19.50 -8.89 -34.80
C GLY A 229 18.45 -8.55 -33.73
N GLY A 230 18.86 -7.97 -32.61
CA GLY A 230 17.98 -7.63 -31.50
C GLY A 230 17.88 -8.70 -30.40
N ALA A 231 18.52 -9.86 -30.55
CA ALA A 231 18.61 -10.82 -29.45
C ALA A 231 19.44 -10.24 -28.27
N PRO A 232 19.15 -10.62 -27.00
CA PRO A 232 18.15 -11.59 -26.54
C PRO A 232 16.67 -11.20 -26.71
N GLY A 233 16.36 -9.90 -26.80
CA GLY A 233 15.00 -9.39 -27.01
C GLY A 233 14.03 -9.82 -25.89
N VAL A 234 12.82 -10.22 -26.27
CA VAL A 234 11.79 -10.76 -25.34
C VAL A 234 12.25 -12.00 -24.57
N ARG A 235 13.30 -12.69 -25.03
CA ARG A 235 13.88 -13.87 -24.35
C ARG A 235 14.96 -13.51 -23.34
N SER A 236 15.15 -12.23 -23.01
CA SER A 236 16.21 -11.74 -22.12
C SER A 236 16.34 -12.49 -20.80
N ALA A 237 15.24 -12.77 -20.11
CA ALA A 237 15.28 -13.52 -18.85
C ALA A 237 15.63 -15.00 -19.03
N ARG A 238 15.31 -15.56 -20.21
CA ARG A 238 15.44 -16.99 -20.56
C ARG A 238 16.50 -17.22 -21.66
N TYR A 239 17.49 -16.34 -21.77
CA TYR A 239 18.42 -16.36 -22.91
C TYR A 239 19.25 -17.64 -22.95
N ALA A 240 19.70 -18.12 -21.79
CA ALA A 240 20.36 -19.41 -21.60
C ALA A 240 19.39 -20.61 -21.45
N ALA A 241 18.12 -20.46 -21.85
CA ALA A 241 17.08 -21.48 -21.83
C ALA A 241 16.97 -22.16 -20.45
N GLU A 242 17.10 -23.49 -20.37
CA GLU A 242 16.96 -24.27 -19.13
C GLU A 242 17.99 -23.91 -18.05
N ARG A 243 19.12 -23.29 -18.42
CA ARG A 243 20.17 -22.82 -17.48
C ARG A 243 20.03 -21.34 -17.12
N ALA A 244 18.87 -20.73 -17.39
CA ALA A 244 18.66 -19.30 -17.22
C ALA A 244 18.98 -18.83 -15.80
N SER A 245 19.99 -17.99 -15.72
CA SER A 245 20.40 -17.19 -14.56
C SER A 245 21.09 -15.94 -15.10
N ASP A 246 21.20 -14.88 -14.30
CA ASP A 246 21.92 -13.67 -14.71
C ASP A 246 23.34 -14.00 -15.21
N ALA A 247 24.06 -14.90 -14.50
CA ALA A 247 25.39 -15.33 -14.88
C ALA A 247 25.43 -16.11 -16.21
N ALA A 248 24.57 -17.13 -16.37
CA ALA A 248 24.54 -17.94 -17.59
C ALA A 248 24.07 -17.14 -18.82
N ASN A 249 23.14 -16.21 -18.62
CA ASN A 249 22.68 -15.28 -19.64
C ASN A 249 23.83 -14.36 -20.10
N ASN A 250 24.60 -13.82 -19.14
CA ASN A 250 25.76 -12.99 -19.42
C ASN A 250 26.87 -13.76 -20.14
N GLU A 251 27.18 -14.99 -19.71
CA GLU A 251 28.16 -15.86 -20.36
C GLU A 251 27.79 -16.15 -21.82
N LYS A 252 26.53 -16.56 -22.07
CA LYS A 252 26.03 -16.81 -23.42
C LYS A 252 26.11 -15.56 -24.29
N LEU A 253 25.81 -14.39 -23.72
CA LEU A 253 25.89 -13.12 -24.44
C LEU A 253 27.34 -12.78 -24.83
N LEU A 254 28.28 -12.93 -23.91
CA LEU A 254 29.70 -12.69 -24.17
C LEU A 254 30.23 -13.65 -25.24
N HIS A 255 29.88 -14.93 -25.16
CA HIS A 255 30.25 -15.92 -26.17
C HIS A 255 29.70 -15.56 -27.56
N ALA A 256 28.44 -15.12 -27.65
CA ALA A 256 27.82 -14.71 -28.91
C ALA A 256 28.47 -13.47 -29.55
N LEU A 257 29.15 -12.65 -28.75
CA LEU A 257 29.82 -11.42 -29.20
C LEU A 257 31.36 -11.56 -29.25
N ALA A 258 31.88 -12.77 -29.03
CA ALA A 258 33.32 -13.02 -29.01
C ALA A 258 33.96 -12.64 -30.36
N GLY A 259 35.08 -11.90 -30.30
CA GLY A 259 35.80 -11.44 -31.48
C GLY A 259 35.19 -10.22 -32.20
N LEU A 260 34.02 -9.75 -31.80
CA LEU A 260 33.44 -8.52 -32.38
C LEU A 260 34.12 -7.27 -31.81
N PRO A 261 34.51 -6.31 -32.66
CA PRO A 261 35.10 -5.04 -32.20
C PRO A 261 34.05 -4.20 -31.45
N GLU A 262 34.52 -3.32 -30.56
CA GLU A 262 33.67 -2.46 -29.72
C GLU A 262 32.58 -1.72 -30.52
N ALA A 263 32.91 -1.23 -31.71
CA ALA A 263 32.00 -0.51 -32.60
C ALA A 263 30.78 -1.32 -33.06
N GLN A 264 30.83 -2.66 -32.99
CA GLN A 264 29.74 -3.56 -33.37
C GLN A 264 28.92 -4.06 -32.17
N ARG A 265 29.28 -3.66 -30.95
CA ARG A 265 28.64 -4.14 -29.71
C ARG A 265 27.51 -3.23 -29.22
N SER A 266 26.96 -2.39 -30.09
CA SER A 266 25.83 -1.50 -29.76
C SER A 266 24.63 -2.29 -29.26
N ALA A 267 24.05 -1.82 -28.17
CA ALA A 267 22.89 -2.45 -27.53
C ALA A 267 21.98 -1.39 -26.91
N ARG A 268 20.76 -1.80 -26.59
CA ARG A 268 19.84 -0.98 -25.78
C ARG A 268 19.04 -1.85 -24.85
N PHE A 269 18.80 -1.34 -23.65
CA PHE A 269 17.70 -1.85 -22.85
C PHE A 269 16.38 -1.25 -23.32
N VAL A 270 15.35 -2.06 -23.33
CA VAL A 270 13.97 -1.70 -23.65
C VAL A 270 13.10 -2.03 -22.44
N SER A 271 12.19 -1.13 -22.05
CA SER A 271 11.08 -1.42 -21.14
C SER A 271 9.79 -0.91 -21.77
N VAL A 272 8.78 -1.77 -21.74
CA VAL A 272 7.41 -1.44 -22.10
C VAL A 272 6.55 -1.60 -20.85
N LEU A 273 6.01 -0.47 -20.40
CA LEU A 273 5.05 -0.41 -19.32
C LEU A 273 3.63 -0.40 -19.89
N VAL A 274 2.76 -1.21 -19.29
CA VAL A 274 1.34 -1.26 -19.60
C VAL A 274 0.56 -1.10 -18.30
N LEU A 275 -0.31 -0.09 -18.23
CA LEU A 275 -1.23 0.11 -17.13
C LEU A 275 -2.67 -0.11 -17.62
N LEU A 276 -3.38 -1.02 -16.95
CA LEU A 276 -4.80 -1.28 -17.16
C LEU A 276 -5.59 -0.80 -15.95
N ARG A 277 -6.71 -0.12 -16.20
CA ARG A 277 -7.68 0.26 -15.15
C ARG A 277 -8.47 -0.96 -14.66
N HIS A 278 -8.74 -1.90 -15.55
CA HIS A 278 -9.39 -3.19 -15.28
C HIS A 278 -9.00 -4.20 -16.38
N ALA A 279 -9.28 -5.49 -16.18
CA ALA A 279 -8.79 -6.57 -17.05
C ALA A 279 -9.24 -6.46 -18.53
N GLN A 280 -10.42 -5.89 -18.79
CA GLN A 280 -10.98 -5.66 -20.13
C GLN A 280 -10.84 -4.22 -20.62
N ASP A 281 -9.94 -3.42 -20.04
CA ASP A 281 -9.71 -2.04 -20.47
C ASP A 281 -9.28 -2.02 -21.95
N PRO A 282 -10.09 -1.42 -22.86
CA PRO A 282 -9.81 -1.44 -24.29
C PRO A 282 -8.75 -0.42 -24.69
N VAL A 283 -8.36 0.50 -23.79
CA VAL A 283 -7.43 1.59 -24.05
C VAL A 283 -6.37 1.67 -22.93
N PRO A 284 -5.52 0.64 -22.78
CA PRO A 284 -4.43 0.67 -21.80
C PRO A 284 -3.52 1.87 -22.02
N LEU A 285 -2.95 2.41 -20.92
CA LEU A 285 -1.83 3.32 -21.05
C LEU A 285 -0.58 2.50 -21.35
N ILE A 286 0.11 2.85 -22.43
CA ILE A 286 1.32 2.16 -22.88
C ILE A 286 2.45 3.19 -22.92
N ALA A 287 3.57 2.85 -22.31
CA ALA A 287 4.75 3.70 -22.30
C ALA A 287 6.00 2.87 -22.58
N GLN A 288 6.91 3.43 -23.37
CA GLN A 288 8.14 2.76 -23.76
C GLN A 288 9.34 3.60 -23.37
N GLY A 289 10.41 2.92 -22.97
CA GLY A 289 11.68 3.54 -22.64
C GLY A 289 12.84 2.76 -23.22
N PHE A 290 13.77 3.48 -23.83
CA PHE A 290 14.97 2.94 -24.44
C PHE A 290 16.19 3.55 -23.77
N TRP A 291 17.16 2.71 -23.41
CA TRP A 291 18.43 3.15 -22.88
C TRP A 291 19.56 2.64 -23.76
N PRO A 292 20.15 3.49 -24.62
CA PRO A 292 21.22 3.08 -25.52
C PRO A 292 22.54 2.92 -24.77
N GLY A 293 23.36 1.98 -25.24
CA GLY A 293 24.68 1.68 -24.69
C GLY A 293 25.42 0.68 -25.57
N ARG A 294 26.37 -0.04 -24.98
CA ARG A 294 27.09 -1.12 -25.65
C ARG A 294 27.46 -2.23 -24.68
N ILE A 295 27.74 -3.42 -25.21
CA ILE A 295 28.13 -4.59 -24.42
C ILE A 295 29.64 -4.62 -24.20
N LEU A 296 30.05 -4.74 -22.94
CA LEU A 296 31.46 -4.92 -22.54
C LEU A 296 32.00 -6.29 -22.95
N GLU A 297 33.32 -6.45 -22.88
CA GLU A 297 34.00 -7.74 -23.07
C GLU A 297 34.07 -8.57 -21.78
N ALA A 298 33.97 -7.90 -20.64
CA ALA A 298 33.94 -8.51 -19.31
C ALA A 298 33.00 -7.72 -18.39
N ALA A 299 32.47 -8.39 -17.37
CA ALA A 299 31.59 -7.78 -16.38
C ALA A 299 32.33 -6.73 -15.53
N GLN A 300 31.67 -5.60 -15.27
CA GLN A 300 32.12 -4.53 -14.40
C GLN A 300 30.99 -4.13 -13.45
N GLY A 301 31.31 -3.82 -12.19
CA GLY A 301 30.33 -3.46 -11.17
C GLY A 301 29.60 -4.66 -10.53
N ALA A 302 28.86 -4.36 -9.46
CA ALA A 302 28.16 -5.35 -8.63
C ALA A 302 26.71 -4.99 -8.30
N ASN A 303 26.26 -3.78 -8.65
CA ASN A 303 24.89 -3.34 -8.40
C ASN A 303 23.94 -3.88 -9.48
N GLY A 304 22.63 -3.79 -9.22
CA GLY A 304 21.60 -4.10 -10.21
C GLY A 304 21.35 -5.60 -10.39
N PHE A 305 20.98 -5.99 -11.62
CA PHE A 305 20.65 -7.37 -11.98
C PHE A 305 20.69 -7.61 -13.50
N GLY A 306 20.61 -8.87 -13.91
CA GLY A 306 20.60 -9.27 -15.32
C GLY A 306 21.89 -8.87 -16.04
N TYR A 307 21.74 -8.16 -17.15
CA TYR A 307 22.84 -7.73 -18.02
C TYR A 307 23.50 -6.42 -17.58
N ASP A 308 23.10 -5.83 -16.43
CA ASP A 308 23.66 -4.58 -15.93
C ASP A 308 25.21 -4.57 -15.86
N PRO A 309 25.91 -5.66 -15.46
CA PRO A 309 27.37 -5.68 -15.41
C PRO A 309 28.06 -5.66 -16.78
N LEU A 310 27.33 -6.00 -17.85
CA LEU A 310 27.84 -5.99 -19.22
C LEU A 310 27.41 -4.75 -20.00
N PHE A 311 26.46 -3.97 -19.49
CA PHE A 311 25.87 -2.86 -20.21
C PHE A 311 26.58 -1.55 -19.90
N TYR A 312 27.45 -1.11 -20.82
CA TYR A 312 28.17 0.15 -20.73
C TYR A 312 27.31 1.32 -21.18
N VAL A 313 27.34 2.41 -20.42
CA VAL A 313 26.60 3.65 -20.64
C VAL A 313 27.59 4.76 -21.02
N PRO A 314 27.76 5.08 -22.32
CA PRO A 314 28.77 6.06 -22.76
C PRO A 314 28.65 7.42 -22.09
N GLU A 315 27.42 7.91 -21.90
CA GLU A 315 27.13 9.20 -21.26
C GLU A 315 27.62 9.29 -19.80
N LEU A 316 27.80 8.15 -19.13
CA LEU A 316 28.22 8.06 -17.73
C LEU A 316 29.60 7.43 -17.55
N ALA A 317 30.23 7.03 -18.65
CA ALA A 317 31.51 6.32 -18.69
C ALA A 317 31.62 5.12 -17.74
N ARG A 318 30.50 4.40 -17.52
CA ARG A 318 30.38 3.30 -16.54
C ARG A 318 29.43 2.23 -17.05
N SER A 319 29.59 1.01 -16.54
CA SER A 319 28.56 -0.02 -16.63
C SER A 319 27.33 0.33 -15.78
N ALA A 320 26.16 -0.20 -16.13
CA ALA A 320 24.95 -0.01 -15.34
C ALA A 320 25.09 -0.56 -13.92
N ALA A 321 25.86 -1.64 -13.72
CA ALA A 321 26.12 -2.22 -12.40
C ALA A 321 27.13 -1.44 -11.54
N GLU A 322 27.81 -0.42 -12.09
CA GLU A 322 28.61 0.53 -11.30
C GLU A 322 27.80 1.75 -10.84
N LEU A 323 26.57 1.93 -11.35
CA LEU A 323 25.73 3.05 -10.98
C LEU A 323 25.07 2.79 -9.60
N PRO A 324 24.97 3.81 -8.74
CA PRO A 324 24.06 3.78 -7.60
C PRO A 324 22.62 3.61 -8.06
N ALA A 325 21.79 2.95 -7.25
CA ALA A 325 20.40 2.67 -7.57
C ALA A 325 19.61 3.95 -7.89
N GLU A 326 19.84 5.03 -7.15
CA GLU A 326 19.19 6.33 -7.33
C GLU A 326 19.52 6.95 -8.68
N LEU A 327 20.76 6.78 -9.16
CA LEU A 327 21.17 7.30 -10.46
C LEU A 327 20.58 6.45 -11.59
N LYS A 328 20.66 5.12 -11.48
CA LYS A 328 20.05 4.20 -12.45
C LYS A 328 18.54 4.46 -12.59
N ASN A 329 17.85 4.71 -11.47
CA ASN A 329 16.42 5.04 -11.43
C ASN A 329 16.08 6.40 -12.06
N ARG A 330 17.04 7.25 -12.43
CA ARG A 330 16.78 8.49 -13.17
C ARG A 330 16.95 8.35 -14.68
N VAL A 331 17.85 7.48 -15.13
CA VAL A 331 18.33 7.49 -16.52
C VAL A 331 17.98 6.23 -17.31
N SER A 332 17.66 5.14 -16.63
CA SER A 332 17.44 3.83 -17.24
C SER A 332 16.22 3.77 -18.17
N HIS A 333 16.12 2.68 -18.93
CA HIS A 333 14.98 2.36 -19.78
C HIS A 333 13.65 2.35 -18.99
N ARG A 334 13.63 1.78 -17.76
CA ARG A 334 12.44 1.83 -16.89
C ARG A 334 12.11 3.24 -16.42
N ALA A 335 13.11 4.02 -16.03
CA ALA A 335 12.90 5.42 -15.64
C ALA A 335 12.29 6.23 -16.79
N ARG A 336 12.82 6.08 -18.00
CA ARG A 336 12.31 6.72 -19.22
C ARG A 336 10.88 6.29 -19.54
N ALA A 337 10.59 4.99 -19.47
CA ALA A 337 9.24 4.44 -19.67
C ALA A 337 8.27 4.98 -18.62
N MET A 338 8.67 5.00 -17.35
CA MET A 338 7.86 5.48 -16.24
C MET A 338 7.59 6.98 -16.34
N HIS A 339 8.57 7.81 -16.66
CA HIS A 339 8.33 9.24 -16.91
C HIS A 339 7.33 9.45 -18.05
N SER A 340 7.39 8.63 -19.09
CA SER A 340 6.41 8.67 -20.18
C SER A 340 5.02 8.24 -19.73
N LEU A 341 4.90 7.19 -18.93
CA LEU A 341 3.63 6.75 -18.33
C LEU A 341 3.04 7.82 -17.42
N LEU A 342 3.85 8.42 -16.54
CA LEU A 342 3.43 9.43 -15.58
C LEU A 342 2.89 10.71 -16.24
N ARG A 343 3.28 11.02 -17.48
CA ARG A 343 2.71 12.14 -18.25
C ARG A 343 1.33 11.83 -18.83
N GLN A 344 0.99 10.55 -18.99
CA GLN A 344 -0.31 10.11 -19.48
C GLN A 344 -1.35 10.03 -18.36
N LEU A 345 -0.90 9.93 -17.10
CA LEU A 345 -1.78 9.95 -15.95
C LEU A 345 -2.33 11.36 -15.71
N PRO A 346 -3.62 11.49 -15.34
CA PRO A 346 -4.19 12.78 -14.96
C PRO A 346 -3.40 13.41 -13.79
N ALA A 347 -3.38 14.75 -13.78
CA ALA A 347 -2.61 15.56 -12.84
C ALA A 347 -2.97 15.28 -11.38
#